data_AF-A0A538AVJ6-F1
#
_entry.id   AF-A0A538AVJ6-F1
#
_cell.length_a   1.000
_cell.length_b   1.000
_cell.length_c   1.000
_cell.angle_alpha   90.00
_cell.angle_beta   90.00
_cell.angle_gamma   90.00
#
_symmetry.space_group_name_H-M   'P 1'
#
loop_
_entity.id
_entity.type
_entity.pdbx_description
1 polymer ?
#
loop_
_entity_poly.entity_id
_entity_poly.type
_entity_poly.pdbx_seq_one_letter_code
_entity_poly.pdbx_strand_id
1 'polypeptide(L)'
;MATYWTVPKGAVGGSIWSSAAVTRGNSDTAGGDPGDSFSIVRLAGQTLQRRGLWTVPNLDGTDSDFGGSPTLFSADLGDGKQTPLVGACNKDGNYYVLRSRHP
;
A
#
# COMPACT_ATOMS: atom_id res chain seq x y z
N MET A 1 -16.57 -3.60 -14.50
CA MET A 1 -15.14 -3.39 -14.24
C MET A 1 -15.01 -2.30 -13.19
N ALA A 2 -14.28 -2.55 -12.10
CA ALA A 2 -14.01 -1.53 -11.08
C ALA A 2 -12.71 -0.79 -11.42
N THR A 3 -12.59 0.47 -11.00
CA THR A 3 -11.39 1.29 -11.24
C THR A 3 -11.08 2.09 -9.98
N TYR A 4 -9.81 2.06 -9.60
CA TYR A 4 -9.24 2.91 -8.57
C TYR A 4 -8.34 3.95 -9.24
N TRP A 5 -8.44 5.19 -8.79
CA TRP A 5 -7.61 6.30 -9.24
C TRP A 5 -6.79 6.77 -8.05
N THR A 6 -5.45 6.73 -8.17
CA THR A 6 -4.52 7.23 -7.14
C THR A 6 -4.54 8.75 -7.03
N VAL A 7 -4.90 9.43 -8.12
CA VAL A 7 -5.20 10.86 -8.19
C VAL A 7 -6.65 11.08 -8.60
N PRO A 8 -7.23 12.28 -8.38
CA PRO A 8 -8.51 12.62 -8.98
C PRO A 8 -8.54 12.34 -10.49
N LYS A 9 -9.67 11.85 -10.99
CA LYS A 9 -9.83 11.52 -12.42
C LYS A 9 -9.49 12.73 -13.28
N GLY A 10 -8.53 12.57 -14.20
CA GLY A 10 -8.06 13.62 -15.10
C GLY A 10 -6.81 14.36 -14.63
N ALA A 11 -6.36 14.13 -13.39
CA ALA A 11 -5.04 14.57 -12.93
C ALA A 11 -3.93 13.60 -13.38
N VAL A 12 -2.69 14.08 -13.37
CA VAL A 12 -1.49 13.35 -13.82
C VAL A 12 -0.56 13.08 -12.64
N GLY A 13 0.06 11.90 -12.66
CA GLY A 13 0.95 11.37 -11.62
C GLY A 13 0.25 10.33 -10.76
N GLY A 14 0.82 9.95 -9.62
CA GLY A 14 0.19 8.94 -8.75
C GLY A 14 0.46 7.51 -9.20
N SER A 15 1.40 7.26 -10.12
CA SER A 15 1.44 5.98 -10.83
C SER A 15 1.86 4.81 -9.93
N ILE A 16 1.23 3.67 -10.17
CA ILE A 16 1.56 2.38 -9.54
C ILE A 16 2.55 1.67 -10.46
N TRP A 17 3.77 1.41 -9.97
CA TRP A 17 4.79 0.60 -10.66
C TRP A 17 4.95 -0.80 -10.05
N SER A 18 4.15 -1.11 -9.04
CA SER A 18 4.09 -2.41 -8.37
C SER A 18 2.98 -3.31 -8.91
N SER A 19 3.04 -4.60 -8.57
CA SER A 19 1.91 -5.52 -8.70
C SER A 19 1.05 -5.49 -7.43
N ALA A 20 -0.26 -5.73 -7.57
CA ALA A 20 -1.14 -5.84 -6.42
C ALA A 20 -0.96 -7.16 -5.67
N ALA A 21 -0.91 -7.11 -4.34
CA ALA A 21 -1.06 -8.29 -3.50
C ALA A 21 -2.55 -8.51 -3.22
N VAL A 22 -3.08 -9.72 -3.42
CA VAL A 22 -4.54 -9.96 -3.37
C VAL A 22 -4.90 -11.02 -2.33
N THR A 23 -5.87 -10.69 -1.49
CA THR A 23 -6.61 -11.65 -0.65
C THR A 23 -8.05 -11.74 -1.12
N ARG A 24 -8.84 -12.64 -0.51
CA ARG A 24 -10.28 -12.78 -0.80
C ARG A 24 -11.09 -11.47 -0.62
N GLY A 25 -10.58 -10.50 0.17
CA GLY A 25 -11.31 -9.28 0.49
C GLY A 25 -10.61 -7.97 0.13
N ASN A 26 -9.27 -7.97 0.03
CA ASN A 26 -8.48 -6.75 -0.14
C ASN A 26 -7.40 -6.92 -1.21
N SER A 27 -6.99 -5.79 -1.78
CA SER A 27 -5.82 -5.67 -2.64
C SER A 27 -4.93 -4.55 -2.11
N ASP A 28 -3.63 -4.78 -2.05
CA ASP A 28 -2.67 -3.75 -1.63
C ASP A 28 -1.77 -3.35 -2.80
N THR A 29 -1.54 -2.05 -2.98
CA THR A 29 -0.68 -1.47 -4.03
C THR A 29 0.20 -0.36 -3.47
N ALA A 30 1.31 -0.07 -4.14
CA ALA A 30 2.19 1.03 -3.75
C ALA A 30 2.73 1.81 -4.98
N GLY A 31 2.88 3.14 -4.87
CA GLY A 31 3.20 4.03 -6.01
C GLY A 31 3.69 5.44 -5.61
N GLY A 32 3.91 6.32 -6.61
CA GLY A 32 4.59 7.64 -6.46
C GLY A 32 3.74 8.89 -6.75
N ASP A 33 4.26 10.12 -6.56
CA ASP A 33 3.58 11.44 -6.50
C ASP A 33 2.68 11.80 -7.72
N PRO A 34 1.49 12.46 -7.59
CA PRO A 34 0.73 12.89 -6.41
C PRO A 34 -0.53 12.08 -6.07
N GLY A 35 -1.26 12.48 -5.02
CA GLY A 35 -2.47 11.80 -4.54
C GLY A 35 -2.15 10.77 -3.46
N ASP A 36 -2.55 9.51 -3.67
CA ASP A 36 -2.28 8.37 -2.77
C ASP A 36 -0.85 7.82 -2.93
N SER A 37 0.06 8.71 -3.25
CA SER A 37 1.47 8.48 -3.52
C SER A 37 2.27 8.19 -2.27
N PHE A 38 3.47 7.62 -2.46
CA PHE A 38 4.41 7.31 -1.39
C PHE A 38 3.77 6.46 -0.29
N SER A 39 2.79 5.63 -0.66
CA SER A 39 1.93 4.94 0.28
C SER A 39 1.73 3.48 -0.06
N ILE A 40 1.40 2.69 0.96
CA ILE A 40 0.77 1.39 0.83
C ILE A 40 -0.74 1.62 0.91
N VAL A 41 -1.44 1.37 -0.20
CA VAL A 41 -2.88 1.58 -0.34
C VAL A 41 -3.59 0.25 -0.24
N ARG A 42 -4.59 0.18 0.65
CA ARG A 42 -5.51 -0.97 0.75
C ARG A 42 -6.81 -0.67 0.04
N LEU A 43 -7.21 -1.54 -0.86
CA LEU A 43 -8.44 -1.47 -1.66
C LEU A 43 -9.37 -2.64 -1.32
N ALA A 44 -10.68 -2.42 -1.42
CA ALA A 44 -11.64 -3.51 -1.40
C ALA A 44 -11.53 -4.36 -2.68
N GLY A 45 -11.38 -5.67 -2.57
CA GLY A 45 -11.05 -6.54 -3.70
C GLY A 45 -12.09 -6.57 -4.84
N GLN A 46 -13.36 -6.27 -4.55
CA GLN A 46 -14.43 -6.27 -5.58
C GLN A 46 -14.68 -4.89 -6.20
N THR A 47 -14.62 -3.83 -5.39
CA THR A 47 -15.00 -2.48 -5.83
C THR A 47 -13.80 -1.57 -6.10
N LEU A 48 -12.60 -2.00 -5.70
CA LEU A 48 -11.37 -1.20 -5.67
C LEU A 48 -11.52 0.12 -4.90
N GLN A 49 -12.53 0.22 -4.03
CA GLN A 49 -12.68 1.38 -3.15
C GLN A 49 -11.54 1.38 -2.15
N ARG A 50 -10.87 2.53 -1.99
CA ARG A 50 -9.87 2.74 -0.95
C ARG A 50 -10.45 2.48 0.44
N ARG A 51 -9.84 1.54 1.16
CA ARG A 51 -10.13 1.16 2.54
C ARG A 51 -9.07 1.65 3.51
N GLY A 52 -7.87 1.93 3.01
CA GLY A 52 -6.84 2.53 3.81
C GLY A 52 -5.62 2.99 3.02
N LEU A 53 -4.81 3.79 3.69
CA LEU A 53 -3.58 4.39 3.16
C LEU A 53 -2.60 4.61 4.32
N TRP A 54 -1.35 4.20 4.11
CA TRP A 54 -0.27 4.48 5.04
C TRP A 54 0.97 4.97 4.30
N THR A 55 1.56 6.06 4.79
CA THR A 55 2.81 6.65 4.31
C THR A 55 3.87 6.58 5.42
N VAL A 56 5.14 6.67 5.02
CA VAL A 56 6.23 6.78 5.99
C VAL A 56 6.12 8.15 6.72
N PRO A 57 6.06 8.18 8.06
CA PRO A 57 5.94 9.44 8.80
C PRO A 57 7.18 10.33 8.63
N ASN A 58 6.98 11.65 8.63
CA ASN A 58 8.02 12.68 8.56
C ASN A 58 8.85 12.72 7.26
N LEU A 59 8.30 12.20 6.16
CA LEU A 59 8.91 12.25 4.82
C LEU A 59 8.12 13.13 3.83
N ASP A 60 7.27 14.02 4.35
CA ASP A 60 6.49 14.95 3.53
C ASP A 60 7.38 15.81 2.62
N GLY A 61 7.02 15.89 1.34
CA GLY A 61 7.78 16.64 0.33
C GLY A 61 9.07 15.98 -0.14
N THR A 62 9.34 14.73 0.27
CA THR A 62 10.48 13.94 -0.23
C THR A 62 10.03 12.83 -1.18
N ASP A 63 10.95 12.39 -2.02
CA ASP A 63 10.74 11.27 -2.93
C ASP A 63 10.90 9.94 -2.14
N SER A 64 9.78 9.44 -1.62
CA SER A 64 9.70 8.25 -0.76
C SER A 64 8.83 7.15 -1.39
N ASP A 65 9.08 6.87 -2.67
CA ASP A 65 8.36 5.83 -3.41
C ASP A 65 8.50 4.44 -2.78
N PHE A 66 7.41 3.68 -2.84
CA PHE A 66 7.44 2.23 -2.68
C PHE A 66 7.58 1.58 -4.06
N GLY A 67 8.83 1.35 -4.49
CA GLY A 67 9.12 0.68 -5.76
C GLY A 67 8.90 -0.83 -5.73
N GLY A 68 8.83 -1.43 -4.54
CA GLY A 68 8.60 -2.87 -4.35
C GLY A 68 7.12 -3.24 -4.38
N SER A 69 6.80 -4.43 -4.91
CA SER A 69 5.44 -4.98 -4.78
C SER A 69 5.17 -5.37 -3.33
N PRO A 70 3.98 -5.07 -2.78
CA PRO A 70 3.61 -5.52 -1.45
C PRO A 70 3.57 -7.05 -1.38
N THR A 71 3.92 -7.57 -0.21
CA THR A 71 3.85 -8.99 0.11
C THR A 71 2.91 -9.19 1.27
N LEU A 72 1.98 -10.14 1.13
CA LEU A 72 1.09 -10.57 2.20
C LEU A 72 1.70 -11.77 2.90
N PHE A 73 1.74 -11.75 4.23
CA PHE A 73 2.27 -12.84 5.04
C PHE A 73 1.61 -12.87 6.42
N SER A 74 1.97 -13.87 7.23
CA SER A 74 1.58 -13.91 8.64
C SER A 74 2.81 -14.13 9.50
N ALA A 75 2.85 -13.47 10.65
CA ALA A 75 3.90 -13.66 11.64
C ALA A 75 3.34 -13.54 13.06
N ASP A 76 3.99 -14.21 14.01
CA ASP A 76 3.77 -13.98 15.44
C ASP A 76 4.54 -12.72 15.85
N LEU A 77 3.83 -11.76 16.45
CA LEU A 77 4.41 -10.48 16.88
C LEU A 77 4.84 -10.50 18.36
N GLY A 78 4.95 -11.69 18.96
CA GLY A 78 5.35 -11.90 20.35
C GLY A 78 4.19 -12.23 21.30
N ASP A 79 3.00 -12.50 20.78
CA ASP A 79 1.79 -12.83 21.56
C ASP A 79 1.28 -14.27 21.35
N GLY A 80 2.03 -15.10 20.61
CA GLY A 80 1.66 -16.48 20.33
C GLY A 80 0.67 -16.63 19.19
N LYS A 81 0.28 -15.55 18.50
CA LYS A 81 -0.76 -15.56 17.47
C LYS A 81 -0.23 -15.08 16.13
N GLN A 82 -0.53 -15.84 15.09
CA GLN A 82 -0.26 -15.42 13.71
C GLN A 82 -1.12 -14.20 13.34
N THR A 83 -0.46 -13.07 13.13
CA THR A 83 -1.07 -11.82 12.66
C THR A 83 -0.92 -11.72 11.15
N PRO A 84 -2.00 -11.44 10.39
CA PRO A 84 -1.89 -11.09 8.97
C PRO A 84 -1.22 -9.73 8.77
N LEU A 85 -0.19 -9.71 7.94
CA LEU A 85 0.67 -8.57 7.67
C LEU A 85 0.76 -8.29 6.15
N VAL A 86 1.09 -7.05 5.83
CA VAL A 86 1.51 -6.61 4.49
C VAL A 86 2.81 -5.84 4.64
N GLY A 87 3.75 -6.00 3.71
CA GLY A 87 4.94 -5.17 3.70
C GLY A 87 5.48 -4.88 2.31
N ALA A 88 6.23 -3.79 2.20
CA ALA A 88 6.82 -3.35 0.93
C ALA A 88 8.15 -2.60 1.20
N CYS A 89 9.06 -2.66 0.22
CA CYS A 89 10.30 -1.90 0.26
C CYS A 89 10.04 -0.43 -0.11
N ASN A 90 10.49 0.48 0.74
CA ASN A 90 10.55 1.91 0.44
C ASN A 90 11.94 2.29 -0.12
N LYS A 91 11.99 3.39 -0.87
CA LYS A 91 13.21 3.96 -1.45
C LYS A 91 14.26 4.36 -0.43
N ASP A 92 13.86 4.59 0.82
CA ASP A 92 14.77 4.86 1.94
C ASP A 92 15.59 3.63 2.39
N GLY A 93 15.35 2.46 1.79
CA GLY A 93 16.06 1.21 2.07
C GLY A 93 15.41 0.34 3.14
N ASN A 94 14.29 0.77 3.73
CA ASN A 94 13.57 0.03 4.76
C ASN A 94 12.44 -0.84 4.18
N TYR A 95 12.22 -1.99 4.80
CA TYR A 95 11.03 -2.82 4.55
C TYR A 95 9.99 -2.53 5.63
N TYR A 96 8.92 -1.82 5.23
CA TYR A 96 7.85 -1.47 6.16
C TYR A 96 6.83 -2.58 6.24
N VAL A 97 6.37 -2.86 7.46
CA VAL A 97 5.39 -3.91 7.75
C VAL A 97 4.21 -3.30 8.49
N LEU A 98 3.02 -3.55 7.95
CA LEU A 98 1.74 -3.12 8.50
C LEU A 98 0.87 -4.35 8.77
N ARG A 99 -0.09 -4.23 9.68
CA ARG A 99 -1.20 -5.21 9.72
C ARG A 99 -1.96 -5.12 8.39
N SER A 100 -2.38 -6.24 7.80
CA SER A 100 -3.14 -6.24 6.53
C SER A 100 -4.50 -5.54 6.62
N ARG A 101 -4.87 -5.06 7.80
CA ARG A 101 -6.05 -4.21 8.03
C ARG A 101 -5.69 -2.75 8.37
N HIS A 102 -4.56 -2.26 7.91
CA HIS A 102 -4.12 -0.89 8.16
C HIS A 102 -5.17 0.15 7.76
N PRO A 103 -5.23 1.28 8.48
CA PRO A 103 -6.10 2.39 8.15
C PRO A 103 -5.73 3.02 6.80
#